data_AF-A0A419EGN2-F1
#
_entry.id   AF-A0A419EGN2-F1
#
_cell.length_a   1.000
_cell.length_b   1.000
_cell.length_c   1.000
_cell.angle_alpha   90.00
_cell.angle_beta   90.00
_cell.angle_gamma   90.00
#
_symmetry.space_group_name_H-M   'P 1'
#
loop_
_entity.id
_entity.type
_entity.pdbx_description
1 polymer ?
#
loop_
_entity_poly.entity_id
_entity_poly.type
_entity_poly.pdbx_seq_one_letter_code
_entity_poly.pdbx_strand_id
1 'polypeptide(L)'
;MKWIRERLPAWPGIFPVYSALVFWAYGWYMLMFMFKLPSWMLEVTFGEIVAYFSYGLILVFWDTVQMLAILVGLSFVLPRSWLNDDFSVSGTALAGLLFFWIMFAQFAFVGLVNLPPSQQIAVLVVALLGFILAVLLVRRFPAFRKLAVWFGSSAGIFAYLYGFLTALGVVVVLIRNLS
;
A
#
# COMPACT_ATOMS: atom_id res chain seq x y z
N MET A 1 -19.80 -13.99 17.78
CA MET A 1 -19.44 -12.60 17.41
C MET A 1 -18.34 -11.95 18.27
N LYS A 2 -18.12 -12.32 19.55
CA LYS A 2 -17.05 -11.73 20.39
C LYS A 2 -15.64 -11.95 19.81
N TRP A 3 -15.36 -13.14 19.27
CA TRP A 3 -14.05 -13.49 18.69
C TRP A 3 -13.61 -12.60 17.52
N ILE A 4 -14.54 -12.16 16.66
CA ILE A 4 -14.23 -11.28 15.52
C ILE A 4 -13.85 -9.88 16.01
N ARG A 5 -14.56 -9.35 17.01
CA ARG A 5 -14.27 -8.02 17.58
C ARG A 5 -12.91 -7.97 18.29
N GLU A 6 -12.47 -9.10 18.85
CA GLU A 6 -11.17 -9.21 19.52
C GLU A 6 -9.99 -9.35 18.54
N ARG A 7 -10.25 -9.72 17.29
CA ARG A 7 -9.21 -9.87 16.24
C ARG A 7 -9.11 -8.69 15.29
N LEU A 8 -10.13 -7.84 15.21
CA LEU A 8 -10.04 -6.60 14.44
C LEU A 8 -9.18 -5.56 15.16
N PRO A 9 -8.22 -4.92 14.47
CA PRO A 9 -7.49 -3.80 15.03
C PRO A 9 -8.42 -2.62 15.29
N ALA A 10 -8.13 -1.85 16.33
CA ALA A 10 -8.89 -0.65 16.64
C ALA A 10 -8.77 0.40 15.52
N TRP A 11 -9.87 1.09 15.21
CA TRP A 11 -9.91 2.14 14.17
C TRP A 11 -8.76 3.15 14.22
N PRO A 12 -8.38 3.69 15.40
CA PRO A 12 -7.24 4.62 15.50
C PRO A 12 -5.90 4.02 15.05
N GLY A 13 -5.76 2.69 15.13
CA GLY A 13 -4.56 1.99 14.67
C GLY A 13 -4.54 1.74 13.16
N ILE A 14 -5.71 1.71 12.50
CA ILE A 14 -5.84 1.47 11.06
C ILE A 14 -5.38 2.69 10.26
N PHE A 15 -5.74 3.89 10.71
CA PHE A 15 -5.48 5.12 9.97
C PHE A 15 -4.00 5.40 9.69
N PRO A 16 -3.05 5.24 10.63
CA PRO A 16 -1.62 5.40 10.36
C PRO A 16 -1.08 4.39 9.33
N VAL A 17 -1.57 3.15 9.38
CA VAL A 17 -1.18 2.08 8.44
C VAL A 17 -1.68 2.41 7.04
N TYR A 18 -2.94 2.82 6.92
CA TYR A 18 -3.51 3.28 5.66
C TYR A 18 -2.75 4.48 5.11
N SER A 19 -2.40 5.44 5.96
CA SER A 19 -1.65 6.64 5.57
C SER A 19 -0.27 6.28 5.00
N ALA A 20 0.42 5.32 5.61
CA ALA A 20 1.69 4.81 5.11
C ALA A 20 1.55 4.12 3.75
N LEU A 21 0.50 3.30 3.55
CA LEU A 21 0.20 2.68 2.26
C LEU A 21 -0.07 3.73 1.18
N VAL A 22 -0.88 4.74 1.50
CA VAL A 22 -1.19 5.85 0.60
C VAL A 22 0.09 6.59 0.21
N PHE A 23 0.95 6.92 1.16
CA PHE A 23 2.22 7.58 0.87
C PHE A 23 3.05 6.79 -0.16
N TRP A 24 3.26 5.49 0.07
CA TRP A 24 4.07 4.67 -0.81
C TRP A 24 3.45 4.50 -2.20
N ALA A 25 2.17 4.09 -2.25
CA ALA A 25 1.50 3.76 -3.50
C ALA A 25 1.25 5.01 -4.37
N TYR A 26 0.71 6.09 -3.79
CA TYR A 26 0.49 7.32 -4.53
C TYR A 26 1.79 8.04 -4.85
N GLY A 27 2.76 8.05 -3.93
CA GLY A 27 4.08 8.64 -4.21
C GLY A 27 4.76 7.98 -5.40
N TRP A 28 4.72 6.66 -5.47
CA TRP A 28 5.22 5.91 -6.61
C TRP A 28 4.43 6.17 -7.90
N TYR A 29 3.10 6.17 -7.83
CA TYR A 29 2.26 6.49 -8.97
C TYR A 29 2.55 7.88 -9.53
N MET A 30 2.68 8.90 -8.67
CA MET A 30 3.04 10.26 -9.07
C MET A 30 4.39 10.29 -9.77
N LEU A 31 5.39 9.61 -9.23
CA LEU A 31 6.71 9.52 -9.85
C LEU A 31 6.63 8.90 -11.25
N MET A 32 5.92 7.78 -11.39
CA MET A 32 5.75 7.10 -12.67
C MET A 32 4.92 7.92 -13.68
N PHE A 33 3.90 8.63 -13.21
CA PHE A 33 3.10 9.52 -14.03
C PHE A 33 3.94 10.70 -14.54
N MET A 34 4.70 11.35 -13.65
CA MET A 34 5.64 12.43 -14.02
C MET A 34 6.73 11.95 -14.99
N PHE A 35 7.18 10.70 -14.86
CA PHE A 35 8.14 10.11 -15.78
C PHE A 35 7.56 9.92 -17.19
N LYS A 36 6.27 9.58 -17.31
CA LYS A 36 5.58 9.40 -18.61
C LYS A 36 5.03 10.69 -19.21
N LEU A 37 4.81 11.71 -18.38
CA LEU A 37 4.17 12.96 -18.78
C LEU A 37 4.84 13.63 -20.00
N PRO A 38 6.18 13.70 -20.14
CA PRO A 38 6.81 14.34 -21.30
C PRO A 38 6.49 13.67 -22.63
N SER A 39 6.43 12.33 -22.68
CA SER A 39 6.05 11.61 -23.91
C SER A 39 4.56 11.82 -24.22
N TRP A 40 3.70 11.77 -23.21
CA TRP A 40 2.27 12.01 -23.41
C TRP A 40 1.93 13.42 -23.90
N MET A 41 2.68 14.44 -23.48
CA MET A 41 2.52 15.79 -24.02
C MET A 41 2.77 15.90 -25.53
N LEU A 42 3.47 14.93 -26.13
CA LEU A 42 3.73 14.87 -27.58
C LEU A 42 2.74 13.97 -28.32
N GLU A 43 2.09 13.03 -27.63
CA GLU A 43 1.32 11.94 -28.25
C GLU A 43 -0.19 12.04 -28.04
N VAL A 44 -0.64 12.66 -26.95
CA VAL A 44 -2.06 12.68 -26.55
C VAL A 44 -2.53 14.07 -26.15
N THR A 45 -3.84 14.29 -26.22
CA THR A 45 -4.46 15.55 -25.85
C THR A 45 -4.43 15.77 -24.33
N PHE A 46 -4.49 17.04 -23.89
CA PHE A 46 -4.55 17.37 -22.46
C PHE A 46 -5.70 16.67 -21.73
N GLY A 47 -6.88 16.56 -22.36
CA GLY A 47 -8.03 15.86 -21.80
C GLY A 47 -7.77 14.37 -21.57
N GLU A 48 -7.03 13.72 -22.47
CA GLU A 48 -6.61 12.32 -22.29
C GLU A 48 -5.61 12.16 -21.15
N ILE A 49 -4.65 13.08 -21.02
CA ILE A 49 -3.69 13.08 -19.91
C ILE A 49 -4.42 13.19 -18.56
N VAL A 50 -5.34 14.15 -18.43
CA VAL A 50 -6.15 14.34 -17.22
C VAL A 50 -6.98 13.10 -16.90
N ALA A 51 -7.50 12.44 -17.93
CA ALA A 51 -8.26 11.21 -17.72
C ALA A 51 -7.36 10.03 -17.33
N TYR A 52 -6.19 9.83 -17.95
CA TYR A 52 -5.22 8.80 -17.54
C TYR A 52 -4.75 9.00 -16.10
N PHE A 53 -4.55 10.26 -15.70
CA PHE A 53 -4.27 10.63 -14.32
C PHE A 53 -5.40 10.20 -13.38
N SER A 54 -6.63 10.56 -13.73
CA SER A 54 -7.83 10.27 -12.94
C SER A 54 -8.08 8.78 -12.78
N TYR A 55 -7.97 8.00 -13.86
CA TYR A 55 -8.09 6.54 -13.81
C TYR A 55 -6.99 5.91 -12.96
N GLY A 56 -5.75 6.39 -13.06
CA GLY A 56 -4.67 5.87 -12.24
C GLY A 56 -4.82 6.19 -10.76
N LEU A 57 -5.33 7.38 -10.39
CA LEU A 57 -5.65 7.70 -8.99
C LEU A 57 -6.68 6.73 -8.40
N ILE A 58 -7.74 6.39 -9.16
CA ILE A 58 -8.77 5.45 -8.73
C ILE A 58 -8.20 4.03 -8.59
N LEU A 59 -7.33 3.62 -9.51
CA LEU A 59 -6.67 2.32 -9.44
C LEU A 59 -5.79 2.22 -8.20
N VAL A 60 -4.96 3.24 -7.94
CA VAL A 60 -4.08 3.29 -6.76
C VAL A 60 -4.89 3.34 -5.47
N PHE A 61 -6.02 4.05 -5.46
CA PHE A 61 -6.95 3.99 -4.33
C PHE A 61 -7.38 2.55 -4.04
N TRP A 62 -7.82 1.83 -5.08
CA TRP A 62 -8.19 0.42 -4.95
C TRP A 62 -7.04 -0.45 -4.46
N ASP A 63 -5.83 -0.27 -5.00
CA ASP A 63 -4.64 -1.00 -4.55
C ASP A 63 -4.36 -0.77 -3.07
N THR A 64 -4.43 0.48 -2.60
CA THR A 64 -4.20 0.78 -1.17
C THR A 64 -5.27 0.19 -0.26
N VAL A 65 -6.54 0.17 -0.70
CA VAL A 65 -7.64 -0.47 0.04
C VAL A 65 -7.43 -1.98 0.10
N GLN A 66 -7.01 -2.62 -1.01
CA GLN A 66 -6.71 -4.05 -1.04
C GLN A 66 -5.50 -4.40 -0.17
N MET A 67 -4.42 -3.62 -0.24
CA MET A 67 -3.25 -3.78 0.64
C MET A 67 -3.64 -3.66 2.11
N LEU A 68 -4.47 -2.68 2.46
CA LEU A 68 -4.98 -2.53 3.82
C LEU A 68 -5.83 -3.73 4.24
N ALA A 69 -6.72 -4.21 3.35
CA ALA A 69 -7.53 -5.39 3.59
C ALA A 69 -6.68 -6.64 3.81
N ILE A 70 -5.57 -6.80 3.09
CA ILE A 70 -4.59 -7.88 3.29
C ILE A 70 -3.95 -7.76 4.68
N LEU A 71 -3.49 -6.56 5.09
CA LEU A 71 -2.87 -6.36 6.41
C LEU A 71 -3.87 -6.59 7.56
N VAL A 72 -5.11 -6.14 7.40
CA VAL A 72 -6.20 -6.43 8.35
C VAL A 72 -6.52 -7.93 8.35
N GLY A 73 -6.54 -8.58 7.18
CA GLY A 73 -6.70 -10.03 7.05
C GLY A 73 -5.60 -10.81 7.77
N LEU A 74 -4.35 -10.36 7.66
CA LEU A 74 -3.21 -10.94 8.38
C LEU A 74 -3.35 -10.85 9.90
N SER A 75 -4.07 -9.85 10.43
CA SER A 75 -4.37 -9.78 11.87
C SER A 75 -5.24 -10.94 12.37
N PHE A 76 -6.01 -11.58 11.47
CA PHE A 76 -6.78 -12.78 11.79
C PHE A 76 -5.95 -14.06 11.75
N VAL A 77 -4.85 -14.09 11.01
CA VAL A 77 -4.00 -15.27 10.86
C VAL A 77 -2.88 -15.28 11.90
N LEU A 78 -2.26 -14.12 12.13
CA LEU A 78 -1.13 -13.97 13.04
C LEU A 78 -1.57 -13.96 14.51
N PRO A 79 -0.65 -14.29 15.44
CA PRO A 79 -0.93 -14.18 16.87
C PRO A 79 -1.33 -12.74 17.25
N ARG A 80 -2.35 -12.60 18.10
CA ARG A 80 -2.88 -11.29 18.53
C ARG A 80 -1.79 -10.35 19.06
N SER A 81 -0.85 -10.90 19.83
CA SER A 81 0.27 -10.17 20.43
C SER A 81 1.32 -9.66 19.45
N TRP A 82 1.24 -10.07 18.18
CA TRP A 82 2.20 -9.65 17.15
C TRP A 82 1.69 -8.44 16.37
N LEU A 83 0.40 -8.42 16.05
CA LEU A 83 -0.16 -7.45 15.14
C LEU A 83 -1.30 -6.62 15.73
N ASN A 84 -2.17 -7.18 16.57
CA ASN A 84 -3.37 -6.46 16.98
C ASN A 84 -3.07 -5.42 18.07
N ASP A 85 -2.30 -5.82 19.09
CA ASP A 85 -1.99 -4.97 20.24
C ASP A 85 -1.16 -3.71 19.85
N ASP A 86 -0.35 -3.79 18.79
CA ASP A 86 0.49 -2.70 18.26
C ASP A 86 0.24 -2.48 16.75
N PHE A 87 -1.00 -2.63 16.26
CA PHE A 87 -1.31 -2.60 14.82
C PHE A 87 -0.81 -1.34 14.12
N SER A 88 -0.89 -0.18 14.77
CA SER A 88 -0.37 1.07 14.22
C SER A 88 1.13 0.98 13.91
N VAL A 89 1.92 0.31 14.75
CA VAL A 89 3.38 0.27 14.61
C VAL A 89 3.79 -0.87 13.67
N SER A 90 3.37 -2.10 14.00
CA SER A 90 3.69 -3.29 13.21
C SER A 90 3.09 -3.17 11.81
N GLY A 91 1.84 -2.73 11.70
CA GLY A 91 1.17 -2.53 10.42
C GLY A 91 1.84 -1.48 9.55
N THR A 92 2.37 -0.39 10.12
CA THR A 92 3.07 0.64 9.33
C THR A 92 4.38 0.10 8.75
N ALA A 93 5.13 -0.68 9.52
CA ALA A 93 6.33 -1.35 9.00
C ALA A 93 5.98 -2.39 7.93
N LEU A 94 4.92 -3.17 8.17
CA LEU A 94 4.43 -4.15 7.19
C LEU A 94 3.88 -3.50 5.93
N ALA A 95 3.31 -2.31 6.00
CA ALA A 95 2.84 -1.55 4.84
C ALA A 95 4.01 -1.23 3.89
N GLY A 96 5.12 -0.72 4.42
CA GLY A 96 6.32 -0.46 3.62
C GLY A 96 6.90 -1.74 3.02
N LEU A 97 6.96 -2.84 3.80
CA LEU A 97 7.46 -4.12 3.31
C LEU A 97 6.54 -4.76 2.25
N LEU A 98 5.23 -4.68 2.45
CA LEU A 98 4.23 -5.15 1.49
C LEU A 98 4.37 -4.39 0.18
N PHE A 99 4.47 -3.06 0.24
CA PHE A 99 4.71 -2.24 -0.93
C PHE A 99 6.00 -2.62 -1.64
N PHE A 100 7.10 -2.82 -0.90
CA PHE A 100 8.37 -3.30 -1.45
C PHE A 100 8.21 -4.63 -2.20
N TRP A 101 7.52 -5.62 -1.63
CA TRP A 101 7.31 -6.91 -2.30
C TRP A 101 6.44 -6.81 -3.55
N ILE A 102 5.42 -5.95 -3.54
CA ILE A 102 4.59 -5.70 -4.72
C ILE A 102 5.43 -5.06 -5.83
N MET A 103 6.26 -4.07 -5.49
CA MET A 103 7.17 -3.45 -6.46
C MET A 103 8.21 -4.44 -6.98
N PHE A 104 8.82 -5.23 -6.10
CA PHE A 104 9.75 -6.29 -6.49
C PHE A 104 9.08 -7.28 -7.45
N ALA A 105 7.87 -7.73 -7.14
CA ALA A 105 7.11 -8.62 -8.00
C ALA A 105 6.78 -7.99 -9.36
N GLN A 106 6.45 -6.70 -9.39
CA GLN A 106 6.15 -5.97 -10.62
C GLN A 106 7.39 -5.82 -11.51
N PHE A 107 8.53 -5.43 -10.94
CA PHE A 107 9.79 -5.26 -11.69
C PHE A 107 10.42 -6.59 -12.11
N ALA A 108 10.31 -7.62 -11.27
CA ALA A 108 10.85 -8.94 -11.55
C ALA A 108 9.83 -9.88 -12.20
N PHE A 109 8.66 -9.39 -12.64
CA PHE A 109 7.54 -10.23 -13.07
C PHE A 109 7.93 -11.28 -14.11
N VAL A 110 8.58 -10.85 -15.20
CA VAL A 110 9.03 -11.76 -16.28
C VAL A 110 10.03 -12.78 -15.74
N GLY A 111 10.92 -12.37 -14.83
CA GLY A 111 11.86 -13.29 -14.18
C GLY A 111 11.13 -14.32 -13.33
N LEU A 112 10.24 -13.87 -12.44
CA LEU A 112 9.51 -14.69 -11.47
C LEU A 112 8.60 -15.73 -12.13
N VAL A 113 7.86 -15.36 -13.18
CA VAL A 113 6.95 -16.26 -13.90
C VAL A 113 7.69 -17.40 -14.60
N ASN A 114 8.92 -17.13 -15.05
CA ASN A 114 9.76 -18.13 -15.72
C ASN A 114 10.55 -19.03 -14.76
N LEU A 115 10.51 -18.76 -13.44
CA LEU A 115 11.19 -19.61 -12.46
C LEU A 115 10.47 -20.96 -12.32
N PRO A 116 11.21 -22.06 -12.05
CA PRO A 116 10.62 -23.31 -11.62
C PRO A 116 9.69 -23.13 -10.41
N PRO A 117 8.62 -23.94 -10.27
CA PRO A 117 7.67 -23.79 -9.16
C PRO A 117 8.31 -23.82 -7.77
N SER A 118 9.37 -24.60 -7.56
CA SER A 118 10.11 -24.64 -6.30
C SER A 118 10.74 -23.30 -5.92
N GLN A 119 11.23 -22.55 -6.91
CA GLN A 119 11.84 -21.24 -6.71
C GLN A 119 10.76 -20.15 -6.50
N GLN A 120 9.60 -20.26 -7.16
CA GLN A 120 8.46 -19.38 -6.87
C GLN A 120 7.98 -19.54 -5.43
N ILE A 121 7.88 -20.78 -4.94
CA ILE A 121 7.57 -21.08 -3.54
C ILE A 121 8.65 -20.50 -2.62
N ALA A 122 9.94 -20.63 -2.97
CA ALA A 122 11.02 -20.06 -2.18
C ALA A 122 10.90 -18.53 -2.05
N VAL A 123 10.55 -17.81 -3.12
CA VAL A 123 10.31 -16.36 -3.07
C VAL A 123 9.16 -16.01 -2.13
N LEU A 124 8.04 -16.75 -2.19
CA LEU A 124 6.92 -16.55 -1.26
C LEU A 124 7.32 -16.82 0.19
N VAL A 125 8.11 -17.88 0.45
CA VAL A 125 8.62 -18.18 1.78
C VAL A 125 9.55 -17.06 2.27
N VAL A 126 10.44 -16.55 1.42
CA VAL A 126 11.32 -15.41 1.76
C VAL A 126 10.49 -14.16 2.06
N ALA A 127 9.43 -13.90 1.29
CA ALA A 127 8.51 -12.80 1.57
C ALA A 127 7.88 -12.95 2.95
N LEU A 128 7.28 -14.11 3.26
CA LEU A 128 6.68 -14.40 4.56
C LEU A 128 7.68 -14.28 5.72
N LEU A 129 8.89 -14.81 5.55
CA LEU A 129 9.97 -14.65 6.53
C LEU A 129 10.35 -13.18 6.73
N GLY A 130 10.34 -12.37 5.66
CA GLY A 130 10.52 -10.93 5.72
C GLY A 130 9.44 -10.25 6.57
N PHE A 131 8.16 -10.64 6.42
CA PHE A 131 7.06 -10.12 7.25
C PHE A 131 7.28 -10.46 8.73
N ILE A 132 7.62 -11.71 9.03
CA ILE A 132 7.90 -12.14 10.41
C ILE A 132 9.08 -11.36 10.98
N LEU A 133 10.17 -11.24 10.21
CA LEU A 133 11.36 -10.51 10.61
C LEU A 133 11.06 -9.03 10.87
N ALA A 134 10.28 -8.38 10.02
CA ALA A 134 9.88 -6.98 10.22
C ALA A 134 9.09 -6.78 11.53
N VAL A 135 8.14 -7.68 11.83
CA VAL A 135 7.40 -7.64 13.11
C VAL A 135 8.36 -7.84 14.29
N LEU A 136 9.27 -8.82 14.21
CA LEU A 136 10.25 -9.07 15.26
C LEU A 136 11.20 -7.89 15.47
N LEU A 137 11.67 -7.27 14.39
CA LEU A 137 12.55 -6.11 14.44
C LEU A 137 11.86 -4.92 15.11
N VAL A 138 10.63 -4.60 14.72
CA VAL A 138 9.85 -3.50 15.30
C VAL A 138 9.60 -3.72 16.79
N ARG A 139 9.31 -4.95 17.21
CA ARG A 139 9.06 -5.28 18.62
C ARG A 139 10.33 -5.30 19.46
N ARG A 140 11.44 -5.78 18.90
CA ARG A 140 12.70 -5.95 19.64
C ARG A 140 13.50 -4.65 19.75
N PHE A 141 13.45 -3.80 18.73
CA PHE A 141 14.30 -2.62 18.62
C PHE A 141 13.48 -1.33 18.70
N PRO A 142 13.66 -0.50 19.75
CA PRO A 142 12.86 0.71 19.95
C PRO A 142 13.08 1.76 18.85
N ALA A 143 14.22 1.75 18.17
CA ALA A 143 14.50 2.65 17.04
C ALA A 143 13.53 2.42 15.88
N PHE A 144 13.29 1.15 15.49
CA PHE A 144 12.35 0.81 14.42
C PHE A 144 10.92 1.12 14.80
N ARG A 145 10.54 0.90 16.07
CA ARG A 145 9.23 1.32 16.59
C ARG A 145 9.02 2.83 16.49
N LYS A 146 10.02 3.63 16.90
CA LYS A 146 9.97 5.10 16.80
C LYS A 146 9.84 5.54 15.33
N LEU A 147 10.62 4.94 14.44
CA LEU A 147 10.55 5.22 13.00
C LEU A 147 9.15 4.93 12.44
N ALA A 148 8.58 3.75 12.75
CA ALA A 148 7.26 3.36 12.27
C ALA A 148 6.15 4.29 12.79
N VAL A 149 6.19 4.68 14.07
CA VAL A 149 5.24 5.64 14.66
C VAL A 149 5.38 7.01 14.01
N TRP A 150 6.61 7.52 13.88
CA TRP A 150 6.88 8.81 13.26
C TRP A 150 6.40 8.84 11.80
N PHE A 151 6.68 7.78 11.06
CA PHE A 151 6.29 7.67 9.66
C PHE A 151 4.77 7.56 9.51
N GLY A 152 4.11 6.67 10.27
CA GLY A 152 2.66 6.50 10.20
C GLY A 152 1.88 7.75 10.58
N SER A 153 2.37 8.53 11.55
CA SER A 153 1.76 9.81 11.94
C SER A 153 2.01 10.91 10.91
N SER A 154 3.23 11.03 10.38
CA SER A 154 3.58 12.05 9.38
C SER A 154 2.93 11.77 8.01
N ALA A 155 2.72 10.49 7.68
CA ALA A 155 2.08 10.08 6.43
C ALA A 155 0.60 10.50 6.35
N GLY A 156 -0.04 10.84 7.49
CA GLY A 156 -1.45 11.21 7.55
C GLY A 156 -1.85 12.36 6.62
N ILE A 157 -0.94 13.32 6.40
CA ILE A 157 -1.18 14.46 5.48
C ILE A 157 -1.41 13.96 4.04
N PHE A 158 -0.68 12.94 3.62
CA PHE A 158 -0.80 12.38 2.28
C PHE A 158 -2.13 11.64 2.09
N ALA A 159 -2.66 10.99 3.13
CA ALA A 159 -3.99 10.36 3.07
C ALA A 159 -5.08 11.38 2.73
N TYR A 160 -5.05 12.56 3.35
CA TYR A 160 -6.01 13.63 3.06
C TYR A 160 -5.79 14.22 1.67
N LEU A 161 -4.55 14.53 1.31
CA LEU A 161 -4.20 15.13 0.01
C LEU A 161 -4.60 14.21 -1.15
N TYR A 162 -4.17 12.95 -1.11
CA TYR A 162 -4.46 11.98 -2.17
C TYR A 162 -5.92 11.50 -2.13
N GLY A 163 -6.56 11.47 -0.96
CA GLY A 163 -8.00 11.23 -0.86
C GLY A 163 -8.80 12.31 -1.61
N PHE A 164 -8.45 13.59 -1.43
CA PHE A 164 -9.06 14.68 -2.17
C PHE A 164 -8.80 14.59 -3.68
N LEU A 165 -7.56 14.33 -4.10
CA LEU A 165 -7.23 14.15 -5.52
C LEU A 165 -7.99 12.97 -6.15
N THR A 166 -8.13 11.87 -5.42
CA THR A 166 -8.91 10.70 -5.88
C THR A 166 -10.38 11.05 -6.06
N ALA A 167 -10.97 11.82 -5.14
CA ALA A 167 -12.35 12.29 -5.27
C ALA A 167 -12.55 13.13 -6.54
N LEU A 168 -11.62 14.04 -6.84
CA LEU A 168 -11.62 14.78 -8.11
C LEU A 168 -11.48 13.84 -9.32
N GLY A 169 -10.59 12.86 -9.25
CA GLY A 169 -10.43 11.84 -10.29
C GLY A 169 -11.72 11.07 -10.57
N VAL A 170 -12.48 10.71 -9.54
CA VAL A 170 -13.80 10.08 -9.70
C VAL A 170 -14.78 10.99 -10.46
N VAL A 171 -14.84 12.28 -10.12
CA VAL A 171 -15.71 13.24 -10.83
C VAL A 171 -15.34 13.32 -12.32
N VAL A 172 -14.04 13.41 -12.64
CA VAL A 172 -13.57 13.45 -14.03
C VAL A 172 -13.96 12.18 -14.79
N VAL A 173 -13.78 11.00 -14.19
CA VAL A 173 -14.13 9.72 -14.80
C VAL A 173 -15.65 9.63 -15.02
N LEU A 174 -16.47 10.08 -14.08
CA LEU A 174 -17.92 10.09 -14.25
C LEU A 174 -18.37 11.00 -15.39
N ILE A 175 -17.83 12.22 -15.47
CA ILE A 175 -18.15 13.15 -16.56
C ILE A 175 -17.79 12.52 -17.91
N ARG A 176 -16.59 11.95 -18.04
CA ARG A 176 -16.10 11.35 -19.30
C ARG A 176 -16.93 10.15 -19.76
N ASN A 177 -17.51 9.37 -18.85
CA ASN A 177 -18.32 8.20 -19.20
C ASN A 177 -19.80 8.55 -19.49
N LEU A 178 -20.25 9.74 -19.09
CA LEU A 178 -21.63 10.19 -19.27
C LEU A 178 -21.81 11.13 -20.48
N SER A 179 -20.73 11.75 -20.96
CA SER A 179 -20.67 12.57 -22.18
C SER A 179 -20.36 11.73 -23.41
#